data_AF-A0A915NRX8-F1
#
_entry.id   AF-A0A915NRX8-F1
#
_cell.length_a   1.000
_cell.length_b   1.000
_cell.length_c   1.000
_cell.angle_alpha   90.00
_cell.angle_beta   90.00
_cell.angle_gamma   90.00
#
_symmetry.space_group_name_H-M   'P 1'
#
loop_
_entity.id
_entity.type
_entity.pdbx_description
1 polymer ?
#
loop_
_entity_poly.entity_id
_entity_poly.type
_entity_poly.pdbx_seq_one_letter_code
_entity_poly.pdbx_strand_id
1 'polypeptide(L)'
;MSYRTKFSLINPEREEMFTNLLRVVKQWAKARQIYSNIFGYLSGTILLIMTAKICLLYPNGNLLFLLRQFFLIYSIWPWPIPVILDSLVNSNNIFQNWNLKNLLPSEYHDGDKMPVITSLFPNQNAAYNVNNHTLNIIKLEISRAYKILIEETDRNSSKNLDENNLIFKQLDYKNKFCHFLLLECTSIKDINDENQKEFSSVSPPNCGQLKTRVRTLLYRWVEKTVTQTKNKQTIILKDRLNNYHALSGFSRKRRMNNNNFHMLRVIWLVGLNFKEDSCSSIPNSINQFISTLNFHMGKINNKNGFNNHSLYGIYSNHFELENM
;
A
#
# COMPACT_ATOMS: atom_id res chain seq x y z
N MET A 1 -1.80 22.76 6.43
CA MET A 1 -2.06 22.84 7.88
C MET A 1 -1.61 21.62 8.69
N SER A 2 -1.57 20.38 8.16
CA SER A 2 -1.19 19.18 8.94
C SER A 2 0.31 19.06 9.29
N TYR A 3 1.17 19.92 8.75
CA TYR A 3 2.61 19.81 8.91
C TYR A 3 3.22 20.64 10.05
N ARG A 4 2.46 21.54 10.69
CA ARG A 4 2.97 22.43 11.75
C ARG A 4 2.82 21.85 13.17
N THR A 5 1.94 20.86 13.36
CA THR A 5 1.75 20.16 14.64
C THR A 5 2.72 18.99 14.87
N LYS A 6 3.73 18.83 13.99
CA LYS A 6 4.68 17.70 13.97
C LYS A 6 5.58 17.58 15.21
N PHE A 7 5.74 18.67 15.96
CA PHE A 7 6.80 18.82 16.96
C PHE A 7 6.30 19.19 18.35
N SER A 8 5.02 19.42 18.57
CA SER A 8 4.56 19.81 19.91
C SER A 8 4.76 18.71 20.96
N LEU A 9 4.82 17.45 20.52
CA LEU A 9 5.01 16.30 21.41
C LEU A 9 6.46 15.83 21.49
N ILE A 10 7.31 16.19 20.53
CA ILE A 10 8.71 15.74 20.49
C ILE A 10 9.58 16.89 20.96
N ASN A 11 10.39 16.66 22.00
CA ASN A 11 11.35 17.65 22.49
C ASN A 11 12.19 18.19 21.30
N PRO A 12 12.32 19.52 21.11
CA PRO A 12 13.11 20.10 20.02
C PRO A 12 14.53 19.54 19.92
N GLU A 13 15.17 19.19 21.04
CA GLU A 13 16.50 18.56 21.07
C GLU A 13 16.53 17.17 20.39
N ARG A 14 15.37 16.54 20.22
CA ARG A 14 15.18 15.20 19.65
C ARG A 14 14.60 15.22 18.24
N GLU A 15 14.35 16.40 17.68
CA GLU A 15 13.77 16.57 16.34
C GLU A 15 14.63 15.92 15.25
N GLU A 16 15.95 16.09 15.33
CA GLU A 16 16.88 15.48 14.37
C GLU A 16 16.80 13.94 14.42
N MET A 17 16.83 13.38 15.63
CA MET A 17 16.77 11.93 15.83
C MET A 17 15.47 11.33 15.30
N PHE A 18 14.34 11.98 15.59
CA PHE A 18 13.03 11.61 15.05
C PHE A 18 13.01 11.69 13.52
N THR A 19 13.53 12.78 12.95
CA THR A 19 13.55 12.99 11.50
C THR A 19 14.41 11.93 10.80
N ASN A 20 15.57 11.60 11.36
CA ASN A 20 16.45 10.56 10.84
C ASN A 20 15.79 9.17 10.91
N LEU A 21 15.14 8.84 12.02
CA LEU A 21 14.37 7.59 12.14
C LEU A 21 13.23 7.52 11.11
N LEU A 22 12.45 8.59 10.97
CA LEU A 22 11.34 8.65 10.02
C LEU A 22 11.83 8.49 8.57
N ARG A 23 12.98 9.09 8.21
CA ARG A 23 13.60 8.95 6.89
C ARG A 23 13.97 7.49 6.61
N VAL A 24 14.63 6.84 7.56
CA VAL A 24 15.05 5.44 7.46
C VAL A 24 13.83 4.52 7.29
N VAL A 25 12.82 4.65 8.17
CA VAL A 25 11.61 3.82 8.09
C VAL A 25 10.86 4.08 6.78
N LYS A 26 10.78 5.32 6.31
CA LYS A 26 10.14 5.64 5.03
C LYS A 26 10.88 5.03 3.85
N GLN A 27 12.21 5.04 3.86
CA GLN A 27 13.02 4.40 2.81
C GLN A 27 12.82 2.88 2.81
N TRP A 28 12.80 2.25 3.98
CA TRP A 28 12.44 0.84 4.13
C TRP A 28 11.06 0.54 3.56
N ALA A 29 10.03 1.27 3.96
CA ALA A 29 8.66 1.03 3.50
C ALA A 29 8.52 1.16 1.98
N LYS A 30 9.25 2.10 1.37
CA LYS A 30 9.32 2.24 -0.10
C LYS A 30 10.04 1.07 -0.76
N ALA A 31 11.22 0.70 -0.27
CA ALA A 31 12.01 -0.39 -0.83
C ALA A 31 11.27 -1.74 -0.76
N ARG A 32 10.49 -1.93 0.30
CA ARG A 32 9.65 -3.10 0.54
C ARG A 32 8.25 -3.00 -0.08
N GLN A 33 7.98 -1.92 -0.80
CA GLN A 33 6.73 -1.70 -1.56
C GLN A 33 5.45 -1.71 -0.73
N ILE A 34 5.55 -1.28 0.54
CA ILE A 34 4.46 -1.16 1.50
C ILE A 34 4.20 0.31 1.88
N TYR A 35 4.47 1.23 0.94
CA TYR A 35 4.24 2.68 1.09
C TYR A 35 3.19 3.18 0.09
N SER A 36 1.90 3.00 0.39
CA SER A 36 0.79 3.61 -0.34
C SER A 36 -0.55 3.45 0.39
N ASN A 37 -1.07 4.55 0.96
CA ASN A 37 -2.39 4.53 1.62
C ASN A 37 -3.52 4.09 0.66
N ILE A 38 -3.42 4.47 -0.62
CA ILE A 38 -4.46 4.19 -1.62
C ILE A 38 -4.63 2.68 -1.83
N PHE A 39 -3.56 1.90 -1.66
CA PHE A 39 -3.57 0.44 -1.75
C PHE A 39 -3.72 -0.25 -0.39
N GLY A 40 -3.96 0.50 0.69
CA GLY A 40 -4.13 -0.05 2.03
C GLY A 40 -2.84 -0.37 2.75
N TYR A 41 -1.73 0.31 2.41
CA TYR A 41 -0.45 0.21 3.10
C TYR A 41 -0.09 1.50 3.87
N LEU A 42 1.15 1.57 4.36
CA LEU A 42 1.64 2.69 5.16
C LEU A 42 1.70 3.99 4.34
N SER A 43 1.51 5.10 5.02
CA SER A 43 1.52 6.45 4.46
C SER A 43 2.50 7.32 5.26
N GLY A 44 2.83 8.51 4.74
CA GLY A 44 3.68 9.44 5.47
C GLY A 44 3.14 9.76 6.86
N THR A 45 1.82 9.95 7.00
CA THR A 45 1.16 10.22 8.29
C THR A 45 1.21 9.01 9.23
N ILE A 46 0.98 7.81 8.71
CA ILE A 46 1.02 6.57 9.51
C ILE A 46 2.43 6.36 10.08
N LEU A 47 3.45 6.41 9.21
CA LEU A 47 4.84 6.25 9.63
C LEU A 47 5.27 7.33 10.61
N LEU A 48 4.80 8.56 10.41
CA LEU A 48 5.08 9.68 11.31
C LEU A 48 4.58 9.40 12.72
N ILE A 49 3.31 9.03 12.86
CA ILE A 49 2.70 8.73 14.17
C ILE A 49 3.38 7.53 14.81
N MET A 50 3.62 6.47 14.06
CA MET A 50 4.31 5.28 14.57
C MET A 50 5.73 5.62 15.05
N THR A 51 6.48 6.39 14.26
CA THR A 51 7.84 6.84 14.62
C THR A 51 7.81 7.71 15.88
N ALA A 52 6.89 8.67 15.96
CA ALA A 52 6.75 9.56 17.10
C ALA A 52 6.48 8.78 18.38
N LYS A 53 5.62 7.75 18.33
CA LYS A 53 5.34 6.89 19.49
C LYS A 53 6.60 6.22 20.02
N ILE A 54 7.47 5.74 19.14
CA ILE A 54 8.74 5.11 19.53
C ILE A 54 9.69 6.13 20.17
N CYS A 55 9.80 7.33 19.61
CA CYS A 55 10.60 8.40 20.21
C CYS A 55 10.08 8.82 21.59
N LEU A 56 8.76 8.82 21.81
CA LEU A 56 8.15 9.11 23.12
C LEU A 56 8.40 7.99 24.13
N LEU A 57 8.38 6.72 23.71
CA LEU A 57 8.65 5.58 24.58
C LEU A 57 10.13 5.48 24.99
N TYR A 58 11.04 5.93 24.13
CA TYR A 58 12.49 5.85 24.33
C TYR A 58 13.15 7.22 24.16
N PRO A 59 12.95 8.16 25.10
CA PRO A 59 13.38 9.55 24.96
C PRO A 59 14.89 9.72 24.88
N ASN A 60 15.68 8.72 25.30
CA ASN A 60 17.15 8.75 25.30
C ASN A 60 17.79 7.80 24.27
N GLY A 61 16.99 7.08 23.46
CA GLY A 61 17.53 6.08 22.52
C GLY A 61 18.34 6.69 21.38
N ASN A 62 19.42 6.03 20.95
CA ASN A 62 20.14 6.39 19.72
C ASN A 62 19.40 5.86 18.46
N LEU A 63 19.81 6.28 17.27
CA LEU A 63 19.10 5.96 16.02
C LEU A 63 18.92 4.45 15.79
N LEU A 64 19.98 3.66 15.95
CA LEU A 64 19.94 2.22 15.74
C LEU A 64 19.03 1.53 16.76
N PHE A 65 19.10 1.95 18.02
CA PHE A 65 18.22 1.45 19.08
C PHE A 65 16.76 1.77 18.77
N LEU A 66 16.43 3.02 18.43
CA LEU A 66 15.05 3.41 18.10
C LEU A 66 14.53 2.66 16.87
N LEU A 67 15.38 2.42 15.87
CA LEU A 67 15.04 1.64 14.69
C LEU A 67 14.71 0.18 15.05
N ARG A 68 15.52 -0.45 15.92
CA ARG A 68 15.25 -1.80 16.44
C ARG A 68 13.96 -1.84 17.22
N GLN A 69 13.72 -0.86 18.11
CA GLN A 69 12.49 -0.77 18.89
C GLN A 69 11.27 -0.54 18.02
N PHE A 70 11.38 0.25 16.95
CA PHE A 70 10.30 0.43 15.97
C PHE A 70 9.86 -0.91 15.39
N PHE A 71 10.80 -1.70 14.87
CA PHE A 71 10.43 -2.98 14.26
C PHE A 71 10.01 -4.03 15.28
N LEU A 72 10.63 -4.07 16.46
CA LEU A 72 10.22 -4.94 17.56
C LEU A 72 8.77 -4.65 17.97
N ILE A 73 8.49 -3.44 18.44
CA ILE A 73 7.19 -3.08 19.02
C ILE A 73 6.09 -3.32 18.01
N TYR A 74 6.25 -2.89 16.76
CA TYR A 74 5.21 -3.05 15.75
C TYR A 74 5.09 -4.45 15.17
N SER A 75 6.09 -5.32 15.34
CA SER A 75 5.97 -6.75 14.96
C SER A 75 5.05 -7.50 15.91
N ILE A 76 5.13 -7.20 17.20
CA ILE A 76 4.34 -7.84 18.27
C ILE A 76 3.13 -7.02 18.71
N TRP A 77 2.90 -5.84 18.10
CA TRP A 77 1.81 -4.97 18.50
C TRP A 77 0.47 -5.71 18.37
N PRO A 78 -0.38 -5.70 19.42
CA PRO A 78 -1.62 -6.44 19.46
C PRO A 78 -2.73 -5.73 18.67
N TRP A 79 -2.57 -5.64 17.35
CA TRP A 79 -3.59 -5.09 16.46
C TRP A 79 -4.94 -5.80 16.67
N PRO A 80 -6.07 -5.06 16.74
CA PRO A 80 -6.25 -3.66 16.34
C PRO A 80 -6.17 -2.64 17.50
N ILE A 81 -5.41 -2.89 18.58
CA ILE A 81 -5.20 -1.86 19.62
C ILE A 81 -4.62 -0.58 18.98
N PRO A 82 -5.22 0.61 19.21
CA PRO A 82 -4.85 1.83 18.49
C PRO A 82 -3.48 2.36 18.90
N VAL A 83 -2.72 2.87 17.93
CA VAL A 83 -1.51 3.66 18.20
C VAL A 83 -1.92 5.11 18.41
N ILE A 84 -1.70 5.59 19.63
CA ILE A 84 -2.10 6.93 20.08
C ILE A 84 -0.88 7.63 20.71
N LEU A 85 -0.65 8.90 20.36
CA LEU A 85 0.46 9.72 20.87
C LEU A 85 0.14 10.44 22.17
N ASP A 86 -1.09 10.93 22.32
CA ASP A 86 -1.56 11.72 23.46
C ASP A 86 -2.95 11.23 23.89
N SER A 87 -3.38 11.51 25.11
CA SER A 87 -4.71 11.16 25.59
C SER A 87 -5.79 11.63 24.60
N LEU A 88 -6.75 10.76 24.30
CA LEU A 88 -7.89 11.14 23.47
C LEU A 88 -8.67 12.21 24.24
N VAL A 89 -8.77 13.42 23.67
CA VAL A 89 -9.55 14.49 24.28
C VAL A 89 -11.02 14.05 24.27
N ASN A 90 -11.56 13.81 25.46
CA ASN A 90 -12.99 13.57 25.63
C ASN A 90 -13.73 14.89 25.38
N SER A 91 -14.13 15.15 24.14
CA SER A 91 -15.02 16.25 23.81
C SER A 91 -16.43 15.72 23.55
N ASN A 92 -17.43 16.41 24.09
CA ASN A 92 -18.85 16.04 23.98
C ASN A 92 -19.41 16.19 22.55
N ASN A 93 -18.58 16.55 21.56
CA ASN A 93 -18.93 16.62 20.14
C ASN A 93 -18.50 15.34 19.42
N ILE A 94 -19.41 14.36 19.42
CA ILE A 94 -19.12 12.93 19.28
C ILE A 94 -19.20 12.41 17.82
N PHE A 95 -19.64 13.22 16.85
CA PHE A 95 -20.01 12.69 15.53
C PHE A 95 -18.85 12.43 14.56
N GLN A 96 -17.66 12.99 14.77
CA GLN A 96 -16.52 12.85 13.82
C GLN A 96 -15.22 12.37 14.45
N ASN A 97 -15.19 12.15 15.76
CA ASN A 97 -14.00 11.68 16.45
C ASN A 97 -13.90 10.14 16.38
N TRP A 98 -12.70 9.63 16.11
CA TRP A 98 -12.45 8.20 16.14
C TRP A 98 -12.68 7.63 17.55
N ASN A 99 -13.38 6.50 17.65
CA ASN A 99 -13.63 5.81 18.91
C ASN A 99 -13.53 4.29 18.75
N LEU A 100 -13.63 3.56 19.87
CA LEU A 100 -13.51 2.10 19.89
C LEU A 100 -14.61 1.37 19.10
N LYS A 101 -15.77 2.00 18.83
CA LYS A 101 -16.82 1.38 18.01
C LYS A 101 -16.37 1.19 16.56
N ASN A 102 -15.42 2.00 16.08
CA ASN A 102 -14.84 1.85 14.74
C ASN A 102 -14.05 0.55 14.57
N LEU A 103 -13.69 -0.14 15.66
CA LEU A 103 -13.06 -1.46 15.61
C LEU A 103 -14.06 -2.55 15.21
N LEU A 104 -15.34 -2.34 15.47
CA LEU A 104 -16.39 -3.29 15.17
C LEU A 104 -16.85 -3.12 13.71
N PRO A 105 -17.22 -4.23 13.03
CA PRO A 105 -17.88 -4.15 11.74
C PRO A 105 -19.21 -3.40 11.83
N SER A 106 -19.54 -2.66 10.78
CA SER A 106 -20.84 -2.04 10.52
C SER A 106 -21.29 -2.37 9.10
N GLU A 107 -22.49 -1.95 8.72
CA GLU A 107 -23.03 -2.15 7.36
C GLU A 107 -22.11 -1.63 6.25
N TYR A 108 -21.29 -0.60 6.54
CA TYR A 108 -20.47 0.09 5.55
C TYR A 108 -18.96 -0.05 5.79
N HIS A 109 -18.54 -0.70 6.87
CA HIS A 109 -17.14 -0.74 7.30
C HIS A 109 -16.81 -2.04 8.03
N ASP A 110 -15.79 -2.77 7.60
CA ASP A 110 -15.43 -4.08 8.19
C ASP A 110 -14.68 -4.01 9.53
N GLY A 111 -14.59 -2.82 10.12
CA GLY A 111 -13.85 -2.55 11.36
C GLY A 111 -12.36 -2.25 11.10
N ASP A 112 -11.82 -1.26 11.80
CA ASP A 112 -10.44 -0.80 11.62
C ASP A 112 -9.44 -1.90 12.02
N LYS A 113 -8.54 -2.28 11.10
CA LYS A 113 -7.59 -3.37 11.34
C LYS A 113 -6.26 -2.90 11.95
N MET A 114 -5.86 -1.67 11.64
CA MET A 114 -4.60 -1.08 12.08
C MET A 114 -4.82 0.38 12.50
N PRO A 115 -5.51 0.68 13.61
CA PRO A 115 -5.82 2.07 13.93
C PRO A 115 -4.56 2.84 14.33
N VAL A 116 -4.25 3.90 13.58
CA VAL A 116 -3.14 4.82 13.87
C VAL A 116 -3.72 6.22 13.92
N ILE A 117 -3.84 6.77 15.12
CA ILE A 117 -4.75 7.88 15.39
C ILE A 117 -4.02 9.22 15.28
N THR A 118 -4.56 10.14 14.47
CA THR A 118 -4.02 11.50 14.36
C THR A 118 -4.18 12.24 15.68
N SER A 119 -3.17 13.01 16.08
CA SER A 119 -3.17 13.75 17.34
C SER A 119 -4.04 15.01 17.33
N LEU A 120 -4.26 15.63 16.16
CA LEU A 120 -5.10 16.81 16.03
C LEU A 120 -6.58 16.43 16.06
N PHE A 121 -7.38 17.15 16.84
CA PHE A 121 -8.84 17.01 16.86
C PHE A 121 -9.49 17.53 15.56
N PRO A 122 -10.52 16.86 15.02
CA PRO A 122 -11.01 15.54 15.43
C PRO A 122 -10.01 14.43 15.11
N ASN A 123 -9.78 13.54 16.08
CA ASN A 123 -8.85 12.43 15.90
C ASN A 123 -9.43 11.45 14.87
N GLN A 124 -8.61 11.02 13.92
CA GLN A 124 -9.02 10.11 12.84
C GLN A 124 -8.01 8.98 12.68
N ASN A 125 -8.48 7.83 12.20
CA ASN A 125 -7.59 6.75 11.81
C ASN A 125 -6.87 7.11 10.49
N ALA A 126 -5.55 7.31 10.54
CA ALA A 126 -4.73 7.57 9.36
C ALA A 126 -4.57 6.33 8.45
N ALA A 127 -4.83 5.14 8.98
CA ALA A 127 -4.69 3.83 8.33
C ALA A 127 -6.04 3.17 7.98
N TYR A 128 -7.06 3.98 7.71
CA TYR A 128 -8.44 3.53 7.40
C TYR A 128 -8.57 2.62 6.17
N ASN A 129 -7.56 2.58 5.28
CA ASN A 129 -7.57 1.69 4.11
C ASN A 129 -6.88 0.35 4.36
N VAL A 130 -6.23 0.16 5.51
CA VAL A 130 -5.54 -1.09 5.85
C VAL A 130 -6.58 -2.16 6.16
N ASN A 131 -6.47 -3.31 5.51
CA ASN A 131 -7.31 -4.48 5.74
C ASN A 131 -6.48 -5.67 6.26
N ASN A 132 -7.10 -6.82 6.47
CA ASN A 132 -6.43 -7.99 7.03
C ASN A 132 -5.24 -8.46 6.16
N HIS A 133 -5.38 -8.46 4.83
CA HIS A 133 -4.33 -8.91 3.92
C HIS A 133 -3.14 -7.95 3.91
N THR A 134 -3.39 -6.64 3.82
CA THR A 134 -2.30 -5.66 3.81
C THR A 134 -1.64 -5.53 5.19
N LEU A 135 -2.42 -5.65 6.28
CA LEU A 135 -1.88 -5.72 7.64
C LEU A 135 -0.94 -6.92 7.81
N ASN A 136 -1.31 -8.10 7.30
CA ASN A 136 -0.46 -9.29 7.36
C ASN A 136 0.89 -9.05 6.65
N ILE A 137 0.87 -8.44 5.47
CA ILE A 137 2.09 -8.08 4.74
C ILE A 137 2.93 -7.07 5.52
N ILE A 138 2.31 -6.03 6.10
CA ILE A 138 3.00 -5.05 6.94
C ILE A 138 3.69 -5.76 8.12
N LYS A 139 2.96 -6.62 8.85
CA LYS A 139 3.50 -7.38 9.98
C LYS A 139 4.68 -8.28 9.56
N LEU A 140 4.57 -8.96 8.43
CA LEU A 140 5.64 -9.82 7.90
C LEU A 140 6.90 -9.02 7.55
N GLU A 141 6.76 -7.89 6.88
CA GLU A 141 7.91 -7.06 6.51
C GLU A 141 8.54 -6.36 7.72
N ILE A 142 7.74 -5.94 8.72
CA ILE A 142 8.24 -5.41 10.00
C ILE A 142 9.02 -6.50 10.74
N SER A 143 8.46 -7.71 10.86
CA SER A 143 9.11 -8.84 11.53
C SER A 143 10.41 -9.25 10.81
N ARG A 144 10.42 -9.24 9.48
CA ARG A 144 11.62 -9.46 8.67
C ARG A 144 12.70 -8.44 9.00
N ALA A 145 12.36 -7.15 9.03
CA ALA A 145 13.32 -6.09 9.32
C ALA A 145 13.88 -6.22 10.74
N TYR A 146 13.04 -6.57 11.72
CA TYR A 146 13.50 -6.82 13.09
C TYR A 146 14.52 -7.97 13.16
N LYS A 147 14.23 -9.11 12.51
CA LYS A 147 15.14 -10.27 12.47
C LYS A 147 16.51 -9.91 11.87
N ILE A 148 16.51 -9.22 10.74
CA ILE A 148 17.74 -8.76 10.07
C ILE A 148 18.59 -7.90 11.01
N LEU A 149 17.96 -6.93 11.70
CA LEU A 149 18.69 -6.03 12.61
C LEU A 149 19.26 -6.74 13.84
N ILE A 150 18.61 -7.80 14.34
CA ILE A 150 19.16 -8.63 15.41
C ILE A 150 20.36 -9.43 14.88
N GLU A 151 20.20 -10.12 13.76
CA GLU A 151 21.25 -10.95 13.15
C GLU A 151 22.51 -10.14 12.81
N GLU A 152 22.36 -8.88 12.39
CA GLU A 152 23.48 -7.96 12.14
C GLU A 152 24.16 -7.49 13.43
N THR A 153 23.41 -7.33 14.52
CA THR A 153 23.97 -6.95 15.83
C THR A 153 24.84 -8.08 16.39
N ASP A 154 24.37 -9.32 16.29
CA ASP A 154 25.05 -10.49 16.86
C ASP A 154 26.36 -10.83 16.12
N ARG A 155 26.53 -10.37 14.88
CA ARG A 155 27.72 -10.64 14.04
C ARG A 155 28.90 -9.69 14.30
N ASN A 156 28.83 -8.76 15.25
CA ASN A 156 29.92 -7.81 15.60
C ASN A 156 30.53 -7.05 14.41
N SER A 157 29.83 -6.91 13.29
CA SER A 157 30.30 -6.09 12.16
C SER A 157 29.93 -4.63 12.41
N SER A 158 30.83 -3.91 13.07
CA SER A 158 30.91 -2.44 13.07
C SER A 158 31.24 -1.93 11.65
N LYS A 159 30.34 -2.18 10.69
CA LYS A 159 30.41 -1.56 9.36
C LYS A 159 29.12 -0.79 9.15
N ASN A 160 29.33 0.46 8.74
CA ASN A 160 28.33 1.49 8.47
C ASN A 160 27.06 0.92 7.83
N LEU A 161 25.93 1.58 8.10
CA LEU A 161 24.61 1.34 7.48
C LEU A 161 24.57 1.57 5.95
N ASP A 162 25.70 1.39 5.27
CA ASP A 162 25.93 1.74 3.88
C ASP A 162 25.44 0.62 2.97
N GLU A 163 24.37 0.93 2.23
CA GLU A 163 23.92 0.42 0.93
C GLU A 163 23.61 -1.09 0.78
N ASN A 164 24.31 -1.98 1.49
CA ASN A 164 24.07 -3.43 1.56
C ASN A 164 23.07 -3.82 2.66
N ASN A 165 22.48 -2.84 3.34
CA ASN A 165 21.52 -3.07 4.41
C ASN A 165 20.35 -3.94 3.93
N LEU A 166 20.29 -5.18 4.42
CA LEU A 166 19.34 -6.20 3.98
C LEU A 166 17.89 -5.74 4.19
N ILE A 167 17.63 -4.83 5.14
CA ILE A 167 16.31 -4.25 5.35
C ILE A 167 15.82 -3.43 4.15
N PHE A 168 16.71 -2.74 3.41
CA PHE A 168 16.38 -1.93 2.23
C PHE A 168 16.48 -2.69 0.90
N LYS A 169 16.84 -3.98 0.92
CA LYS A 169 16.82 -4.81 -0.29
C LYS A 169 15.45 -4.68 -0.95
N GLN A 170 15.42 -4.35 -2.24
CA GLN A 170 14.16 -4.22 -2.96
C GLN A 170 13.40 -5.55 -2.97
N LEU A 171 12.07 -5.46 -2.98
CA LEU A 171 11.23 -6.65 -3.07
C LEU A 171 11.40 -7.31 -4.44
N ASP A 172 11.96 -8.52 -4.46
CA ASP A 172 12.02 -9.32 -5.68
C ASP A 172 10.66 -9.96 -5.95
N TYR A 173 9.87 -9.27 -6.75
CA TYR A 173 8.49 -9.63 -7.01
C TYR A 173 8.35 -10.86 -7.91
N LYS A 174 9.28 -11.03 -8.88
CA LYS A 174 9.28 -12.17 -9.81
C LYS A 174 9.43 -13.50 -9.07
N ASN A 175 10.28 -13.51 -8.06
CA ASN A 175 10.54 -14.71 -7.27
C ASN A 175 9.55 -14.90 -6.11
N LYS A 176 8.81 -13.85 -5.71
CA LYS A 176 7.89 -13.90 -4.56
C LYS A 176 6.47 -14.32 -4.93
N PHE A 177 6.01 -14.07 -6.16
CA PHE A 177 4.64 -14.34 -6.58
C PHE A 177 4.60 -15.14 -7.88
N CYS A 178 3.91 -16.29 -7.87
CA CYS A 178 3.62 -17.07 -9.07
C CYS A 178 2.70 -16.33 -10.05
N HIS A 179 1.71 -15.61 -9.51
CA HIS A 179 0.67 -14.97 -10.30
C HIS A 179 0.64 -13.48 -10.02
N PHE A 180 0.35 -12.70 -11.05
CA PHE A 180 0.23 -11.25 -10.92
C PHE A 180 -0.86 -10.72 -11.84
N LEU A 181 -1.45 -9.60 -11.42
CA LEU A 181 -2.31 -8.77 -12.25
C LEU A 181 -1.51 -7.55 -12.68
N LEU A 182 -1.40 -7.35 -13.98
CA LEU A 182 -0.97 -6.07 -14.53
C LEU A 182 -2.17 -5.12 -14.59
N LEU A 183 -2.03 -3.90 -14.12
CA LEU A 183 -3.07 -2.88 -14.27
C LEU A 183 -2.46 -1.72 -15.02
N GLU A 184 -2.93 -1.49 -16.22
CA GLU A 184 -2.46 -0.41 -17.06
C GLU A 184 -3.48 0.73 -17.11
N CYS A 185 -3.01 1.97 -16.96
CA CYS A 185 -3.78 3.17 -17.22
C CYS A 185 -3.02 4.00 -18.26
N THR A 186 -3.62 4.15 -19.44
CA THR A 186 -3.07 4.95 -20.54
C THR A 186 -3.90 6.21 -20.78
N SER A 187 -3.24 7.25 -21.27
CA SER A 187 -3.87 8.39 -21.93
C SER A 187 -3.08 8.70 -23.18
N ILE A 188 -3.77 8.84 -24.31
CA ILE A 188 -3.17 9.23 -25.59
C ILE A 188 -3.71 10.62 -25.92
N LYS A 189 -2.83 11.49 -26.42
CA LYS A 189 -3.16 12.81 -26.96
C LYS A 189 -2.59 12.94 -28.36
N ASP A 190 -3.33 13.60 -29.24
CA ASP A 190 -2.93 13.91 -30.60
C ASP A 190 -2.15 15.23 -30.59
N ILE A 191 -1.01 15.30 -31.30
CA ILE A 191 -0.14 16.49 -31.30
C ILE A 191 -0.80 17.67 -32.03
N ASN A 192 -1.77 17.42 -32.92
CA ASN A 192 -2.35 18.42 -33.81
C ASN A 192 -3.56 19.17 -33.22
N ASP A 193 -3.94 18.89 -31.97
CA ASP A 193 -5.18 19.39 -31.38
C ASP A 193 -4.88 20.58 -30.45
N GLU A 194 -4.74 21.79 -31.02
CA GLU A 194 -4.34 23.03 -30.33
C GLU A 194 -5.27 23.43 -29.15
N ASN A 195 -6.49 22.88 -29.11
CA ASN A 195 -7.46 23.11 -28.03
C ASN A 195 -7.21 22.26 -26.77
N GLN A 196 -6.30 21.29 -26.81
CA GLN A 196 -6.01 20.43 -25.67
C GLN A 196 -4.83 20.98 -24.87
N LYS A 197 -5.11 21.50 -23.66
CA LYS A 197 -4.07 21.91 -22.69
C LYS A 197 -2.98 20.84 -22.58
N GLU A 198 -1.71 21.27 -22.51
CA GLU A 198 -0.56 20.39 -22.22
C GLU A 198 -0.87 19.43 -21.06
N PHE A 199 -0.25 18.25 -21.03
CA PHE A 199 -0.36 17.37 -19.87
C PHE A 199 0.12 18.11 -18.62
N SER A 200 -0.81 18.66 -17.85
CA SER A 200 -0.53 19.42 -16.63
C SER A 200 0.06 18.56 -15.50
N SER A 201 0.08 17.24 -15.66
CA SER A 201 0.54 16.29 -14.65
C SER A 201 1.40 15.16 -15.22
N VAL A 202 2.25 14.61 -14.35
CA VAL A 202 3.18 13.50 -14.64
C VAL A 202 2.45 12.18 -14.93
N SER A 203 1.15 12.09 -14.64
CA SER A 203 0.31 10.89 -14.78
C SER A 203 -0.89 11.12 -15.71
N PRO A 204 -1.40 10.09 -16.39
CA PRO A 204 -2.63 10.18 -17.17
C PRO A 204 -3.82 10.67 -16.31
N PRO A 205 -4.75 11.46 -16.88
CA PRO A 205 -5.99 11.83 -16.20
C PRO A 205 -6.76 10.58 -15.74
N ASN A 206 -7.49 10.68 -14.63
CA ASN A 206 -8.33 9.61 -14.05
C ASN A 206 -7.61 8.36 -13.49
N CYS A 207 -6.29 8.20 -13.65
CA CYS A 207 -5.57 7.08 -13.02
C CYS A 207 -5.72 7.04 -11.49
N GLY A 208 -5.94 8.19 -10.85
CA GLY A 208 -6.24 8.24 -9.41
C GLY A 208 -7.55 7.55 -9.03
N GLN A 209 -8.61 7.72 -9.84
CA GLN A 209 -9.90 7.07 -9.62
C GLN A 209 -9.80 5.55 -9.83
N LEU A 210 -9.03 5.12 -10.83
CA LEU A 210 -8.73 3.71 -11.06
C LEU A 210 -8.09 3.08 -9.82
N LYS A 211 -7.05 3.68 -9.23
CA LYS A 211 -6.37 3.10 -8.05
C LYS A 211 -7.34 2.83 -6.90
N THR A 212 -8.21 3.78 -6.59
CA THR A 212 -9.19 3.65 -5.50
C THR A 212 -10.21 2.55 -5.79
N ARG A 213 -10.69 2.45 -7.03
CA ARG A 213 -11.66 1.41 -7.43
C ARG A 213 -11.03 0.02 -7.50
N VAL A 214 -9.80 -0.09 -7.99
CA VAL A 214 -9.04 -1.33 -8.01
C VAL A 214 -8.91 -1.88 -6.60
N ARG A 215 -8.52 -1.06 -5.61
CA ARG A 215 -8.43 -1.52 -4.21
C ARG A 215 -9.77 -2.08 -3.72
N THR A 216 -10.86 -1.34 -3.89
CA THR A 216 -12.18 -1.78 -3.39
C THR A 216 -12.70 -3.01 -4.11
N LEU A 217 -12.47 -3.12 -5.43
CA LEU A 217 -12.81 -4.31 -6.21
C LEU A 217 -11.95 -5.50 -5.83
N LEU A 218 -10.64 -5.35 -5.65
CA LEU A 218 -9.75 -6.41 -5.18
C LEU A 218 -10.21 -6.93 -3.82
N TYR A 219 -10.45 -6.02 -2.87
CA TYR A 219 -10.91 -6.40 -1.54
C TYR A 219 -12.24 -7.16 -1.60
N ARG A 220 -13.24 -6.63 -2.32
CA ARG A 220 -14.54 -7.30 -2.50
C ARG A 220 -14.42 -8.63 -3.22
N TRP A 221 -13.54 -8.74 -4.21
CA TRP A 221 -13.30 -9.97 -4.94
C TRP A 221 -12.77 -11.06 -4.00
N VAL A 222 -11.77 -10.75 -3.18
CA VAL A 222 -11.20 -11.71 -2.23
C VAL A 222 -12.21 -12.13 -1.16
N GLU A 223 -12.96 -11.19 -0.61
CA GLU A 223 -13.92 -11.48 0.48
C GLU A 223 -15.20 -12.18 0.00
N LYS A 224 -15.70 -11.88 -1.19
CA LYS A 224 -17.05 -12.29 -1.64
C LYS A 224 -17.09 -13.39 -2.68
N THR A 225 -15.98 -13.74 -3.33
CA THR A 225 -16.03 -14.79 -4.36
C THR A 225 -16.05 -16.18 -3.76
N VAL A 226 -17.03 -16.98 -4.17
CA VAL A 226 -17.14 -18.40 -3.85
C VAL A 226 -16.55 -19.18 -5.02
N THR A 227 -15.57 -20.01 -4.74
CA THR A 227 -14.93 -20.92 -5.70
C THR A 227 -15.35 -22.36 -5.41
N GLN A 228 -15.56 -23.17 -6.46
CA GLN A 228 -15.82 -24.59 -6.32
C GLN A 228 -14.50 -25.36 -6.45
N THR A 229 -14.25 -26.31 -5.55
CA THR A 229 -13.13 -27.24 -5.66
C THR A 229 -13.42 -28.36 -6.67
N LYS A 230 -12.39 -29.09 -7.09
CA LYS A 230 -12.52 -30.32 -7.90
C LYS A 230 -13.47 -31.35 -7.25
N ASN A 231 -13.66 -31.30 -5.92
CA ASN A 231 -14.54 -32.17 -5.15
C ASN A 231 -15.95 -31.58 -4.92
N LYS A 232 -16.37 -30.55 -5.68
CA LYS A 232 -17.66 -29.85 -5.54
C LYS A 232 -17.92 -29.16 -4.18
N GLN A 233 -16.90 -28.99 -3.34
CA GLN A 233 -17.03 -28.19 -2.13
C GLN A 233 -16.91 -26.70 -2.45
N THR A 234 -17.82 -25.89 -1.93
CA THR A 234 -17.81 -24.42 -2.03
C THR A 234 -16.83 -23.83 -1.02
N ILE A 235 -15.75 -23.21 -1.50
CA ILE A 235 -14.74 -22.53 -0.68
C ILE A 235 -14.70 -21.06 -1.07
N ILE A 236 -14.66 -20.16 -0.08
CA ILE A 236 -14.54 -18.73 -0.34
C ILE A 236 -13.09 -18.44 -0.77
N LEU A 237 -12.87 -17.57 -1.76
CA LEU A 237 -11.54 -17.28 -2.32
C LEU A 237 -10.55 -16.83 -1.24
N LYS A 238 -11.00 -16.12 -0.21
CA LYS A 238 -10.21 -15.76 0.98
C LYS A 238 -9.49 -16.96 1.63
N ASP A 239 -10.10 -18.15 1.56
CA ASP A 239 -9.55 -19.35 2.19
C ASP A 239 -8.46 -19.99 1.31
N ARG A 240 -8.49 -19.72 -0.01
CA ARG A 240 -7.49 -20.18 -1.00
C ARG A 240 -6.36 -19.18 -1.24
N LEU A 241 -6.65 -17.87 -1.21
CA LEU A 241 -5.68 -16.81 -1.41
C LEU A 241 -5.01 -16.47 -0.08
N ASN A 242 -3.74 -16.85 0.08
CA ASN A 242 -2.98 -16.55 1.28
C ASN A 242 -2.87 -15.04 1.51
N ASN A 243 -2.38 -14.31 0.50
CA ASN A 243 -2.22 -12.86 0.52
C ASN A 243 -2.17 -12.32 -0.91
N TYR A 244 -2.51 -11.04 -1.07
CA TYR A 244 -2.21 -10.28 -2.28
C TYR A 244 -1.35 -9.06 -1.95
N HIS A 245 -0.40 -8.72 -2.83
CA HIS A 245 0.52 -7.60 -2.64
C HIS A 245 0.35 -6.58 -3.76
N ALA A 246 -0.32 -5.46 -3.48
CA ALA A 246 -0.52 -4.40 -4.47
C ALA A 246 0.65 -3.41 -4.49
N LEU A 247 1.32 -3.28 -5.64
CA LEU A 247 2.44 -2.37 -5.81
C LEU A 247 1.99 -0.91 -5.93
N SER A 248 2.71 -0.03 -5.24
CA SER A 248 2.65 1.41 -5.51
C SER A 248 3.22 1.65 -6.91
N GLY A 249 2.40 2.22 -7.80
CA GLY A 249 2.63 2.12 -9.25
C GLY A 249 3.99 2.57 -9.76
N PHE A 250 4.44 1.85 -10.77
CA PHE A 250 5.54 2.25 -11.63
C PHE A 250 4.98 3.12 -12.75
N SER A 251 5.28 4.42 -12.74
CA SER A 251 4.92 5.32 -13.83
C SER A 251 6.04 5.38 -14.84
N ARG A 252 5.80 4.91 -16.08
CA ARG A 252 6.77 5.01 -17.17
C ARG A 252 6.20 5.93 -18.25
N LYS A 253 6.79 7.11 -18.41
CA LYS A 253 6.50 7.96 -19.58
C LYS A 253 7.20 7.34 -20.79
N ARG A 254 6.47 7.01 -21.85
CA ARG A 254 7.04 6.53 -23.11
C ARG A 254 6.56 7.42 -24.25
N ARG A 255 7.47 8.19 -24.85
CA ARG A 255 7.22 8.92 -26.10
C ARG A 255 7.35 7.91 -27.23
N MET A 256 6.30 7.68 -28.00
CA MET A 256 6.37 6.86 -29.20
C MET A 256 6.50 7.82 -30.39
N ASN A 257 7.69 7.90 -30.99
CA ASN A 257 8.01 8.88 -32.03
C ASN A 257 7.45 8.52 -33.42
N ASN A 258 6.72 7.41 -33.58
CA ASN A 258 6.38 6.91 -34.92
C ASN A 258 5.03 7.40 -35.46
N ASN A 259 4.10 7.86 -34.61
CA ASN A 259 2.83 8.48 -35.02
C ASN A 259 2.65 9.72 -34.15
N ASN A 260 2.12 10.83 -34.67
CA ASN A 260 1.98 12.15 -34.02
C ASN A 260 1.12 12.19 -32.73
N PHE A 261 1.44 11.36 -31.73
CA PHE A 261 0.69 11.18 -30.51
C PHE A 261 1.62 11.16 -29.28
N HIS A 262 1.19 11.81 -28.20
CA HIS A 262 1.79 11.68 -26.88
C HIS A 262 1.02 10.65 -26.04
N MET A 263 1.68 9.56 -25.67
CA MET A 263 1.12 8.55 -24.77
C MET A 263 1.73 8.66 -23.36
N LEU A 264 0.87 8.77 -22.35
CA LEU A 264 1.22 8.57 -20.96
C LEU A 264 0.70 7.21 -20.51
N ARG A 265 1.54 6.41 -19.86
CA ARG A 265 1.20 5.08 -19.33
C ARG A 265 1.63 4.98 -17.87
N VAL A 266 0.75 4.44 -17.03
CA VAL A 266 1.07 4.04 -15.66
C VAL A 266 0.68 2.59 -15.47
N ILE A 267 1.57 1.84 -14.83
CA ILE A 267 1.42 0.41 -14.63
C ILE A 267 1.45 0.12 -13.13
N TRP A 268 0.50 -0.67 -12.66
CA TRP A 268 0.51 -1.30 -11.35
C TRP A 268 0.59 -2.80 -11.49
N LEU A 269 1.15 -3.44 -10.48
CA LEU A 269 1.29 -4.88 -10.39
C LEU A 269 0.67 -5.33 -9.07
N VAL A 270 -0.16 -6.36 -9.10
CA VAL A 270 -0.75 -6.95 -7.89
C VAL A 270 -0.39 -8.42 -7.81
N GLY A 271 0.34 -8.80 -6.77
CA GLY A 271 0.95 -10.12 -6.66
C GLY A 271 -0.03 -11.01 -5.94
N LEU A 272 -0.27 -12.20 -6.45
CA LEU A 272 -1.26 -13.12 -5.89
C LEU A 272 -0.54 -14.39 -5.44
N ASN A 273 -0.76 -14.77 -4.18
CA ASN A 273 -0.21 -15.99 -3.62
C ASN A 273 -1.35 -16.92 -3.17
N PHE A 274 -1.52 -18.03 -3.86
CA PHE A 274 -2.53 -19.05 -3.58
C PHE A 274 -1.90 -20.24 -2.83
N LYS A 275 -2.67 -20.91 -1.96
CA LYS A 275 -2.17 -22.02 -1.13
C LYS A 275 -1.77 -23.27 -1.92
N GLU A 276 -2.43 -23.54 -3.06
CA GLU A 276 -2.43 -24.87 -3.69
C GLU A 276 -2.30 -24.85 -5.22
N ASP A 277 -2.14 -23.67 -5.84
CA ASP A 277 -2.03 -23.58 -7.30
C ASP A 277 -0.56 -23.54 -7.73
N SER A 278 -0.16 -24.49 -8.59
CA SER A 278 1.13 -24.47 -9.28
C SER A 278 1.18 -23.26 -10.21
N CYS A 279 2.35 -22.58 -10.33
CA CYS A 279 2.49 -21.38 -11.18
C CYS A 279 2.13 -21.61 -12.68
N SER A 280 1.85 -22.86 -13.10
CA SER A 280 1.57 -23.29 -14.47
C SER A 280 0.15 -23.01 -14.97
N SER A 281 -0.85 -22.75 -14.11
CA SER A 281 -2.23 -22.49 -14.56
C SER A 281 -2.82 -21.25 -13.90
N ILE A 282 -3.41 -20.34 -14.70
CA ILE A 282 -4.13 -19.17 -14.19
C ILE A 282 -5.47 -19.63 -13.60
N PRO A 283 -5.75 -19.39 -12.31
CA PRO A 283 -7.05 -19.74 -11.72
C PRO A 283 -8.21 -19.04 -12.43
N ASN A 284 -9.30 -19.76 -12.73
CA ASN A 284 -10.50 -19.19 -13.36
C ASN A 284 -11.08 -17.98 -12.60
N SER A 285 -10.86 -17.92 -11.28
CA SER A 285 -11.25 -16.79 -10.44
C SER A 285 -10.57 -15.48 -10.86
N ILE A 286 -9.34 -15.53 -11.38
CA ILE A 286 -8.61 -14.38 -11.91
C ILE A 286 -9.30 -13.86 -13.18
N ASN A 287 -9.66 -14.74 -14.11
CA ASN A 287 -10.35 -14.33 -15.33
C ASN A 287 -11.72 -13.69 -15.04
N GLN A 288 -12.45 -14.23 -14.08
CA GLN A 288 -13.72 -13.65 -13.61
C GLN A 288 -13.52 -12.27 -12.95
N PHE A 289 -12.43 -12.08 -12.22
CA PHE A 289 -12.08 -10.78 -11.67
C PHE A 289 -11.78 -9.77 -12.77
N ILE A 290 -10.96 -10.16 -13.75
CA ILE A 290 -10.58 -9.32 -14.89
C ILE A 290 -11.83 -8.87 -15.65
N SER A 291 -12.77 -9.78 -15.94
CA SER A 291 -14.01 -9.42 -16.64
C SER A 291 -14.89 -8.48 -15.82
N THR A 292 -15.02 -8.72 -14.51
CA THR A 292 -15.79 -7.85 -13.59
C THR A 292 -15.15 -6.46 -13.51
N LEU A 293 -13.83 -6.38 -13.42
CA LEU A 293 -13.10 -5.12 -13.33
C LEU A 293 -13.22 -4.36 -14.66
N ASN A 294 -13.04 -5.03 -15.79
CA ASN A 294 -13.22 -4.44 -17.12
C ASN A 294 -14.65 -3.92 -17.32
N PHE A 295 -15.67 -4.64 -16.87
CA PHE A 295 -17.06 -4.17 -16.93
C PHE A 295 -17.28 -2.89 -16.10
N HIS A 296 -16.77 -2.86 -14.86
CA HIS A 296 -16.87 -1.68 -14.01
C HIS A 296 -16.07 -0.49 -14.54
N MET A 297 -14.95 -0.74 -15.21
CA MET A 297 -14.10 0.28 -15.83
C MET A 297 -14.68 0.79 -17.15
N GLY A 298 -15.25 -0.09 -18.00
CA GLY A 298 -15.93 0.30 -19.23
C GLY A 298 -17.13 1.21 -18.99
N LYS A 299 -17.86 1.01 -17.89
CA LYS A 299 -18.92 1.95 -17.46
C LYS A 299 -18.41 3.35 -17.13
N ILE A 300 -17.14 3.52 -16.72
CA ILE A 300 -16.53 4.84 -16.47
C ILE A 300 -16.23 5.53 -17.79
N ASN A 301 -15.69 4.79 -18.76
CA ASN A 301 -15.40 5.32 -20.09
C ASN A 301 -16.69 5.82 -20.77
N ASN A 302 -17.80 5.09 -20.64
CA ASN A 302 -19.09 5.47 -21.24
C ASN A 302 -19.82 6.61 -20.51
N LYS A 303 -19.74 6.71 -19.17
CA LYS A 303 -20.47 7.75 -18.41
C LYS A 303 -19.91 9.16 -18.55
N ASN A 304 -18.65 9.29 -18.94
CA ASN A 304 -17.97 10.58 -19.02
C ASN A 304 -17.81 11.10 -20.46
N GLY A 305 -18.52 10.51 -21.44
CA GLY A 305 -18.43 10.93 -22.84
C GLY A 305 -17.02 10.82 -23.43
N PHE A 306 -16.22 9.84 -22.97
CA PHE A 306 -14.85 9.68 -23.44
C PHE A 306 -14.82 8.89 -24.75
N ASN A 307 -15.01 9.60 -25.87
CA ASN A 307 -14.32 9.20 -27.07
C ASN A 307 -12.82 9.41 -26.84
N ASN A 308 -12.07 8.31 -27.01
CA ASN A 308 -10.63 8.24 -27.20
C ASN A 308 -9.72 8.25 -25.95
N HIS A 309 -9.23 7.02 -25.67
CA HIS A 309 -7.86 6.73 -25.23
C HIS A 309 -7.55 6.59 -23.73
N SER A 310 -8.35 5.86 -22.95
CA SER A 310 -7.80 5.10 -21.82
C SER A 310 -8.04 3.61 -22.02
N LEU A 311 -6.97 2.92 -22.43
CA LEU A 311 -6.94 1.46 -22.57
C LEU A 311 -6.45 0.87 -21.25
N TYR A 312 -7.30 0.02 -20.67
CA TYR A 312 -6.98 -0.76 -19.48
C TYR A 312 -6.64 -2.19 -19.95
N GLY A 313 -5.36 -2.57 -19.85
CA GLY A 313 -4.88 -3.92 -20.10
C GLY A 313 -4.63 -4.64 -18.78
N ILE A 314 -5.11 -5.89 -18.67
CA ILE A 314 -4.80 -6.77 -17.55
C ILE A 314 -4.29 -8.08 -18.08
N TYR A 315 -3.04 -8.38 -17.73
CA TYR A 315 -2.35 -9.57 -18.17
C TYR A 315 -1.97 -10.40 -16.95
N SER A 316 -2.04 -11.71 -17.13
CA SER A 316 -1.53 -12.71 -16.22
C SER A 316 -0.52 -13.54 -17.02
N ASN A 317 0.78 -13.22 -16.94
CA ASN A 317 1.89 -14.15 -17.22
C ASN A 317 3.28 -13.50 -17.20
N HIS A 318 4.29 -14.29 -16.81
CA HIS A 318 5.72 -13.97 -16.66
C HIS A 318 6.38 -13.22 -17.84
N PHE A 319 5.93 -13.46 -19.08
CA PHE A 319 6.57 -12.93 -20.30
C PHE A 319 6.61 -11.40 -20.38
N GLU A 320 5.65 -10.70 -19.76
CA GLU A 320 5.64 -9.23 -19.77
C GLU A 320 6.61 -8.63 -18.74
N LEU A 321 6.90 -9.35 -17.65
CA LEU A 321 7.83 -8.90 -16.61
C LEU A 321 9.31 -8.93 -17.07
N GLU A 322 9.65 -9.72 -18.08
CA GLU A 322 10.99 -9.71 -18.70
C GLU A 322 11.21 -8.49 -19.61
N ASN A 323 10.12 -7.90 -20.13
CA ASN A 323 10.14 -6.73 -21.01
C ASN A 323 9.80 -5.40 -20.30
N MET A 324 9.60 -5.40 -18.98
CA MET A 324 9.34 -4.19 -18.16
C MET A 324 10.60 -3.58 -17.58
#